data_AF-A0A482WLH7-F1
#
_entry.id   AF-A0A482WLH7-F1
#
_cell.length_a   1.000
_cell.length_b   1.000
_cell.length_c   1.000
_cell.angle_alpha   90.00
_cell.angle_beta   90.00
_cell.angle_gamma   90.00
#
_symmetry.space_group_name_H-M   'P 1'
#
loop_
_entity.id
_entity.type
_entity.pdbx_description
1 polymer ?
#
loop_
_entity_poly.entity_id
_entity_poly.type
_entity_poly.pdbx_seq_one_letter_code
_entity_poly.pdbx_strand_id
1 'polypeptide(L)' 'MVDPVREAVCYTLDNGVTKFYDLLQLIEFYQLNAGCLPTRLTHYLVQSPTGPIYADKPSEMMDERHVWLCRE' A
#
# COMPACT_ATOMS: atom_id res chain seq x y z
N MET A 1 -17.49 0.31 -3.74
CA MET A 1 -18.80 0.10 -4.41
C MET A 1 -19.33 -1.27 -3.99
N VAL A 2 -20.64 -1.50 -3.94
CA VAL A 2 -21.20 -2.84 -3.66
C VAL A 2 -21.45 -3.54 -4.99
N ASP A 3 -20.97 -4.77 -5.15
CA ASP A 3 -21.22 -5.61 -6.31
C ASP A 3 -22.65 -6.18 -6.26
N PRO A 4 -23.58 -5.78 -7.14
CA PRO A 4 -24.98 -6.17 -7.03
C PRO A 4 -25.23 -7.67 -7.21
N VAL A 5 -24.28 -8.41 -7.79
CA VAL A 5 -24.40 -9.87 -7.99
C VAL A 5 -24.01 -10.64 -6.73
N ARG A 6 -23.03 -10.13 -5.97
CA ARG A 6 -22.44 -10.84 -4.84
C ARG A 6 -22.70 -10.18 -3.50
N GLU A 7 -23.39 -9.04 -3.51
CA GLU A 7 -23.72 -8.22 -2.34
C GLU A 7 -22.48 -7.90 -1.48
N ALA A 8 -21.31 -7.83 -2.13
CA ALA A 8 -20.02 -7.68 -1.47
C ALA A 8 -19.43 -6.29 -1.76
N VAL A 9 -18.69 -5.74 -0.80
CA VAL A 9 -17.91 -4.52 -1.01
C VAL A 9 -16.75 -4.83 -1.95
N CYS A 10 -16.58 -4.00 -2.97
CA CYS A 10 -15.48 -4.07 -3.92
C CYS A 10 -14.71 -2.76 -4.02
N TYR A 11 -13.43 -2.91 -4.34
CA TYR A 11 -12.46 -1.87 -4.64
C TYR A 11 -12.27 -1.76 -6.16
N THR A 12 -12.04 -0.53 -6.66
CA THR A 12 -11.86 -0.22 -8.09
C THR A 12 -11.07 1.09 -8.24
N LEU A 13 -10.32 1.21 -9.34
CA LEU A 13 -9.62 2.45 -9.75
C LEU A 13 -10.14 3.01 -11.08
N ASP A 14 -11.00 2.27 -11.76
CA ASP A 14 -11.45 2.50 -13.14
C ASP A 14 -12.97 2.62 -13.21
N ASN A 15 -13.55 3.37 -12.28
CA ASN A 15 -14.98 3.65 -12.19
C ASN A 15 -15.87 2.39 -12.17
N GLY A 16 -15.39 1.29 -11.59
CA GLY A 16 -16.13 0.06 -11.42
C GLY A 16 -16.06 -0.91 -12.60
N VAL A 17 -15.23 -0.64 -13.61
CA VAL A 17 -14.97 -1.56 -14.73
C VAL A 17 -14.28 -2.84 -14.23
N THR A 18 -13.25 -2.69 -13.40
CA THR A 18 -12.56 -3.81 -12.75
C THR A 18 -12.84 -3.77 -11.25
N LYS A 19 -13.34 -4.89 -10.71
CA LYS A 19 -13.73 -5.03 -9.30
C LYS A 19 -12.84 -6.04 -8.59
N PHE A 20 -12.35 -5.66 -7.42
CA PHE A 20 -11.55 -6.51 -6.53
C PHE A 20 -12.24 -6.63 -5.17
N TYR A 21 -12.20 -7.81 -4.56
CA TYR A 21 -12.89 -8.05 -3.29
C TYR A 21 -12.05 -7.63 -2.07
N ASP A 22 -10.74 -7.48 -2.26
CA ASP A 22 -9.82 -6.95 -1.26
C ASP A 22 -8.71 -6.12 -1.92
N LEU A 23 -7.90 -5.45 -1.09
CA LEU A 23 -6.80 -4.61 -1.56
C LEU A 23 -5.63 -5.42 -2.13
N LEU A 24 -5.42 -6.65 -1.65
CA LEU A 24 -4.31 -7.49 -2.11
C LEU A 24 -4.53 -7.86 -3.58
N GLN A 25 -5.72 -8.36 -3.92
CA GLN A 25 -6.11 -8.70 -5.29
C GLN A 25 -5.98 -7.49 -6.24
N LEU A 26 -6.35 -6.29 -5.77
CA LEU A 26 -6.20 -5.05 -6.53
C LEU A 26 -4.73 -4.75 -6.80
N ILE A 27 -3.89 -4.81 -5.77
CA ILE A 27 -2.46 -4.52 -5.88
C ILE A 27 -1.78 -5.52 -6.81
N GLU A 28 -2.01 -6.82 -6.62
CA GLU A 28 -1.44 -7.88 -7.46
C GLU A 28 -1.81 -7.71 -8.94
N PHE A 29 -3.08 -7.39 -9.22
CA PHE A 29 -3.52 -7.12 -10.58
C PHE A 29 -2.74 -5.96 -11.21
N TYR A 30 -2.59 -4.85 -10.49
CA TYR A 30 -1.90 -3.66 -10.99
C TYR A 30 -0.37 -3.74 -10.96
N GLN A 31 0.19 -4.72 -10.26
CA GLN A 31 1.61 -5.08 -10.38
C GLN A 31 1.90 -5.81 -11.70
N LEU A 32 0.96 -6.65 -12.16
CA LEU A 32 1.07 -7.41 -13.40
C LEU A 32 0.58 -6.64 -14.63
N ASN A 33 -0.42 -5.78 -14.47
CA ASN A 33 -1.10 -5.06 -15.55
C ASN A 33 -1.15 -3.56 -15.27
N ALA A 34 -0.99 -2.70 -16.29
CA ALA A 34 -1.14 -1.27 -16.08
C ALA A 34 -2.62 -0.86 -15.91
N GLY A 35 -3.54 -1.56 -16.57
CA GLY A 35 -4.97 -1.23 -16.54
C GLY A 35 -5.21 0.22 -16.96
N CYS A 36 -5.90 0.99 -16.11
CA CYS A 36 -6.13 2.43 -16.30
C CYS A 36 -4.98 3.32 -15.80
N LEU A 37 -3.93 2.76 -15.20
CA LEU A 37 -2.80 3.52 -14.67
C LEU A 37 -1.80 3.84 -15.81
N PRO A 38 -1.04 4.94 -15.68
CA PRO A 38 0.03 5.27 -16.63
C PRO A 38 1.14 4.22 -16.70
N THR A 39 1.35 3.46 -15.61
CA THR A 39 2.33 2.36 -15.52
C THR A 39 1.90 1.37 -14.44
N ARG A 40 2.51 0.18 -14.45
CA ARG A 40 2.30 -0.86 -13.42
C ARG A 40 2.85 -0.41 -12.07
N LEU A 41 2.27 -0.94 -11.01
CA LEU A 41 2.85 -0.84 -9.67
C LEU A 41 4.13 -1.66 -9.61
N THR A 42 5.24 -1.01 -9.28
CA THR A 42 6.56 -1.65 -9.27
C THR A 42 7.28 -1.53 -7.93
N HIS A 43 6.93 -0.53 -7.12
CA HIS A 43 7.58 -0.24 -5.85
C HIS A 43 6.51 0.15 -4.83
N TYR A 44 6.80 -0.08 -3.55
CA TYR A 44 5.98 0.38 -2.43
C TYR A 44 6.82 1.29 -1.54
N LEU A 45 6.16 2.23 -0.87
CA LEU A 45 6.80 3.10 0.11
C LEU A 45 6.64 2.48 1.50
N VAL A 46 7.73 2.43 2.24
CA VAL A 46 7.71 2.08 3.66
C VAL A 46 7.71 3.38 4.46
N GLN A 47 6.71 3.57 5.31
CA GLN A 47 6.72 4.70 6.23
C GLN A 47 7.90 4.54 7.19
N SER A 48 8.81 5.51 7.20
CA SER A 48 9.89 5.53 8.19
C SER A 48 9.31 5.76 9.58
N PRO A 49 9.66 4.95 10.59
CA PRO A 49 9.24 5.20 11.97
C PRO A 49 9.80 6.53 12.53
N THR A 50 10.77 7.14 11.85
CA THR A 50 11.45 8.39 12.21
C THR A 50 10.97 9.62 11.44
N GLY A 51 9.84 9.55 10.72
CA GLY A 51 9.26 10.72 10.06
C GLY A 51 8.86 11.81 11.09
N PRO A 52 8.70 13.09 10.68
CA PRO A 52 8.46 14.22 11.59
C PRO A 52 7.17 14.10 12.43
N ILE A 53 6.32 13.11 12.15
CA ILE A 53 5.12 12.78 12.93
C ILE A 53 5.47 12.12 14.30
N TYR A 54 6.65 11.52 14.46
CA TYR A 54 7.07 10.82 15.69
C TYR A 54 8.16 11.53 16.49
N ALA A 55 8.44 12.81 16.20
CA ALA A 55 9.49 13.57 16.91
C ALA A 55 9.17 13.88 18.39
N ASP A 56 7.96 13.55 18.87
CA ASP A 56 7.50 13.91 20.23
C ASP A 56 7.44 12.71 21.21
N LYS A 57 8.15 11.62 20.91
CA LYS A 57 8.38 10.55 21.91
C LYS A 57 9.84 10.53 22.33
N PRO A 58 10.14 10.66 23.65
CA PRO A 58 11.50 10.57 24.14
C PRO A 58 12.08 9.20 23.78
N SER A 59 13.35 9.25 23.40
CA SER A 59 14.19 8.26 22.76
C SER A 59 14.52 7.01 23.59
N GLU A 60 13.59 6.51 24.40
CA GLU A 60 13.77 5.24 25.10
C GLU A 60 13.15 4.11 24.26
N MET A 61 14.06 3.27 23.74
CA MET A 61 13.80 2.06 22.96
C MET A 61 13.81 2.21 21.42
N MET A 62 14.81 2.92 20.88
CA MET A 62 15.38 2.52 19.58
C MET A 62 16.20 1.24 19.81
N ASP A 63 15.59 0.07 19.58
CA ASP A 63 16.28 -1.22 19.54
C ASP A 63 17.37 -1.17 18.46
N GLU A 64 18.60 -1.54 18.83
CA GLU A 64 19.83 -1.48 18.02
C GLU A 64 19.77 -2.28 16.70
N ARG A 65 18.66 -2.95 16.40
CA ARG A 65 18.42 -3.66 15.15
C ARG A 65 17.98 -2.77 13.98
N HIS A 66 17.50 -1.55 14.22
CA HIS A 66 17.00 -0.67 13.14
C HIS A 66 18.05 0.30 12.56
N VAL A 67 19.27 0.35 13.11
CA VAL A 67 20.34 1.24 12.62
C VAL A 67 21.02 0.69 11.36
N TRP A 68 20.88 -0.60 11.06
CA TRP A 68 21.68 -1.27 10.02
C TRP A 68 21.19 -1.09 8.57
N LEU A 69 20.01 -0.51 8.31
CA LEU A 69 19.48 -0.38 6.95
C LEU A 69 19.85 0.94 6.24
N CYS A 70 20.62 1.83 6.90
CA CYS A 70 21.08 3.09 6.31
C CYS A 70 22.61 3.25 6.37
N ARG A 71 23.37 2.18 6.16
CA ARG A 71 24.80 2.30 5.88
C ARG A 71 25.21 1.37 4.74
N GLU A 72 25.66 2.03 3.66
CA GLU A 72 26.14 1.56 2.35
C GLU A 72 25.09 1.42 1.24
#